data_AF-A0AAD4SLJ9-F1
#
_entry.id   AF-A0AAD4SLJ9-F1
#
_cell.length_a   1.000
_cell.length_b   1.000
_cell.length_c   1.000
_cell.angle_alpha   90.00
_cell.angle_beta   90.00
_cell.angle_gamma   90.00
#
_symmetry.space_group_name_H-M   'P 1'
#
loop_
_entity.id
_entity.type
_entity.pdbx_description
1 polymer ?
#
loop_
_entity_poly.entity_id
_entity_poly.type
_entity_poly.pdbx_seq_one_letter_code
_entity_poly.pdbx_strand_id
1 'polypeptide(L)'
;MYEEGVPSTAIRGVSLLKMLSQSIYVVKLLCVEYLEKNGKPLLYLVFEYLDTDLKKFINCYRKYPDSGPLPPPLIQLCKGIEYCHGHDVLHRDLKPHNLLLDKEKGILKIADLGLGRAYISPEILLGAKHYSCSVDMWSVGCIFAELERREALFKGDSELQQLLRIFWLLGTPTEEQWPGVTSLKDWHEYPQWKPQSMVHAVPSLEPEGVDLLSKMLQLDPGKRISAKEALDHPYFATLDKTQF
;
A
#
# COMPACT_ATOMS: atom_id res chain seq x y z
N MET A 1 19.98 -25.48 29.94
CA MET A 1 20.35 -25.15 28.55
C MET A 1 19.89 -23.73 28.32
N TYR A 2 20.84 -22.84 28.07
CA TYR A 2 20.65 -21.39 28.03
C TYR A 2 20.03 -20.93 26.70
N GLU A 3 19.28 -19.82 26.80
CA GLU A 3 18.94 -18.85 25.74
C GLU A 3 18.01 -19.29 24.60
N GLU A 4 16.71 -19.39 24.86
CA GLU A 4 15.73 -18.85 23.88
C GLU A 4 15.55 -17.35 24.14
N GLY A 5 16.60 -16.58 23.81
CA GLY A 5 16.49 -15.12 23.73
C GLY A 5 15.51 -14.71 22.62
N VAL A 6 15.16 -13.42 22.58
CA VAL A 6 14.32 -12.85 21.51
C VAL A 6 14.90 -13.27 20.14
N PRO A 7 14.09 -13.81 19.20
CA PRO A 7 14.58 -14.23 17.90
C PRO A 7 15.37 -13.13 17.20
N SER A 8 16.52 -13.46 16.60
CA SER A 8 17.37 -12.48 15.90
C SER A 8 16.62 -11.72 14.79
N THR A 9 15.63 -12.36 14.18
CA THR A 9 14.68 -11.76 13.24
C THR A 9 13.83 -10.66 13.86
N ALA A 10 13.36 -10.84 15.10
CA ALA A 10 12.58 -9.84 15.84
C ALA A 10 13.46 -8.64 16.24
N ILE A 11 14.70 -8.87 16.65
CA ILE A 11 15.67 -7.79 16.96
C ILE A 11 15.97 -6.96 15.71
N ARG A 12 16.15 -7.63 14.55
CA ARG A 12 16.33 -6.94 13.26
C ARG A 12 15.09 -6.13 12.89
N GLY A 13 13.90 -6.69 13.08
CA GLY A 13 12.62 -5.99 12.86
C GLY A 13 12.50 -4.74 13.72
N VAL A 14 12.82 -4.83 15.02
CA VAL A 14 12.84 -3.67 15.93
C VAL A 14 13.82 -2.60 15.47
N SER A 15 15.02 -2.99 15.02
CA SER A 15 16.03 -2.05 14.55
C SER A 15 15.58 -1.28 13.30
N LEU A 16 14.93 -1.98 12.37
CA LEU A 16 14.31 -1.37 11.19
C LEU A 16 13.17 -0.42 11.58
N LEU A 17 12.28 -0.83 12.49
CA LEU A 17 11.21 0.03 12.99
C LEU A 17 11.75 1.31 13.65
N LYS A 18 12.82 1.21 14.44
CA LYS A 18 13.49 2.37 15.05
C LYS A 18 14.09 3.30 14.00
N MET A 19 14.72 2.76 12.96
CA MET A 19 15.25 3.55 11.84
C MET A 19 14.12 4.27 11.09
N LEU A 20 13.03 3.57 10.79
CA LEU A 20 11.93 4.14 10.00
C LEU A 20 11.11 5.17 10.78
N SER A 21 11.11 5.08 12.11
CA SER A 21 10.45 6.03 13.03
C SER A 21 10.96 7.47 12.94
N GLN A 22 12.01 7.74 12.15
CA GLN A 22 12.47 9.11 11.87
C GLN A 22 11.56 9.85 10.88
N SER A 23 10.81 9.13 10.04
CA SER A 23 9.83 9.76 9.14
C SER A 23 8.55 10.12 9.89
N ILE A 24 8.02 11.30 9.61
CA ILE A 24 6.72 11.73 10.13
C ILE A 24 5.56 10.89 9.56
N TYR A 25 5.78 10.19 8.44
CA TYR A 25 4.80 9.37 7.75
C TYR A 25 4.86 7.88 8.12
N VAL A 26 5.69 7.51 9.10
CA VAL A 26 5.75 6.14 9.64
C VAL A 26 5.41 6.21 11.12
N VAL A 27 4.63 5.25 11.61
CA VAL A 27 4.30 5.19 13.04
C VAL A 27 5.56 5.02 13.88
N LYS A 28 5.74 5.92 14.83
CA LYS A 28 6.90 6.00 15.71
C LYS A 28 6.85 4.91 16.77
N LEU A 29 7.89 4.08 16.80
CA LEU A 29 8.19 3.19 17.90
C LEU A 29 8.81 4.00 19.05
N LEU A 30 8.08 4.13 20.16
CA LEU A 30 8.48 4.90 21.33
C LEU A 30 9.46 4.13 22.21
N CYS A 31 9.13 2.89 22.53
CA CYS A 31 10.01 1.99 23.27
C CYS A 31 9.72 0.52 22.96
N VAL A 32 10.65 -0.33 23.41
CA VAL A 32 10.55 -1.78 23.35
C VAL A 32 10.75 -2.30 24.75
N GLU A 33 9.71 -2.90 25.30
CA GLU A 33 9.71 -3.45 26.65
C GLU A 33 9.86 -4.97 26.59
N TYR A 34 10.69 -5.50 27.48
CA TYR A 34 10.88 -6.93 27.65
C TYR A 34 10.30 -7.34 28.99
N LEU A 35 9.32 -8.25 28.97
CA LEU A 35 8.67 -8.76 30.16
C LEU A 35 8.69 -10.27 30.15
N GLU A 36 8.76 -10.87 31.34
CA GLU A 36 8.60 -12.31 31.51
C GLU A 36 7.23 -12.59 32.13
N LYS A 37 6.42 -13.44 31.48
CA LYS A 37 5.12 -13.86 32.00
C LYS A 37 5.01 -15.37 31.96
N ASN A 38 4.81 -15.99 33.12
CA ASN A 38 4.74 -17.44 33.29
C ASN A 38 5.97 -18.18 32.70
N GLY A 39 7.17 -17.63 32.89
CA GLY A 39 8.41 -18.21 32.36
C GLY A 39 8.60 -18.07 30.84
N LYS A 40 7.75 -17.28 30.16
CA LYS A 40 7.88 -17.00 28.72
C LYS A 40 8.29 -15.55 28.48
N PRO A 41 9.32 -15.31 27.65
CA PRO A 41 9.71 -13.96 27.26
C PRO A 41 8.64 -13.34 26.34
N LEU A 42 8.22 -12.12 26.66
CA LEU A 42 7.30 -11.32 25.87
C LEU A 42 7.97 -10.01 25.48
N LEU A 43 7.95 -9.73 24.18
CA LEU A 43 8.41 -8.48 23.61
C LEU A 43 7.21 -7.58 23.34
N TYR A 44 7.18 -6.42 23.98
CA TYR A 44 6.16 -5.40 23.78
C TYR A 44 6.74 -4.25 22.96
N LEU A 45 6.06 -3.91 21.88
CA LEU A 45 6.39 -2.76 21.03
C LEU A 45 5.40 -1.64 21.36
N VAL A 46 5.90 -0.53 21.90
CA VAL A 46 5.07 0.61 22.29
C VAL A 46 5.18 1.67 21.21
N PHE A 47 4.07 1.96 20.53
CA PHE A 47 3.99 2.93 19.45
C PHE A 47 3.30 4.22 19.90
N GLU A 48 3.48 5.30 19.15
CA GLU A 48 2.63 6.47 19.29
C GLU A 48 1.16 6.14 19.00
N TYR A 49 0.26 6.88 19.66
CA TYR A 49 -1.18 6.73 19.45
C TYR A 49 -1.66 7.60 18.29
N LEU A 50 -2.54 7.05 17.45
CA LEU A 50 -3.24 7.75 16.37
C LEU A 50 -4.75 7.56 16.53
N ASP A 51 -5.54 8.56 16.16
CA ASP A 51 -6.98 8.61 16.45
C ASP A 51 -7.79 7.54 15.73
N THR A 52 -7.42 7.23 14.48
CA THR A 52 -8.18 6.31 13.64
C THR A 52 -7.34 5.70 12.52
N ASP A 53 -7.92 4.76 11.78
CA ASP A 53 -7.35 4.18 10.58
C ASP A 53 -8.10 4.69 9.33
N LEU A 54 -7.43 4.64 8.17
CA LEU A 54 -7.97 5.13 6.91
C LEU A 54 -9.22 4.35 6.49
N LYS A 55 -9.35 3.07 6.88
CA LYS A 55 -10.56 2.31 6.57
C LYS A 55 -11.78 2.87 7.29
N LYS A 56 -11.67 3.12 8.60
CA LYS A 56 -12.72 3.77 9.39
C LYS A 56 -13.03 5.15 8.83
N PHE A 57 -12.01 5.91 8.44
CA PHE A 57 -12.19 7.22 7.82
C PHE A 57 -13.02 7.15 6.53
N ILE A 58 -12.65 6.29 5.57
CA ILE A 58 -13.38 6.10 4.31
C ILE A 58 -14.85 5.72 4.57
N ASN A 59 -15.09 4.83 5.53
CA ASN A 59 -16.44 4.40 5.90
C ASN A 59 -17.27 5.53 6.54
N CYS A 60 -16.65 6.42 7.32
CA CYS A 60 -17.32 7.59 7.90
C CYS A 60 -17.65 8.64 6.83
N TYR A 61 -16.71 8.93 5.93
CA TYR A 61 -16.93 9.89 4.82
C TYR A 61 -18.01 9.41 3.86
N ARG A 62 -18.12 8.08 3.65
CA ARG A 62 -19.24 7.48 2.92
C ARG A 62 -20.61 7.79 3.53
N LYS A 63 -20.68 7.91 4.87
CA LYS A 63 -21.92 8.21 5.59
C LYS A 63 -22.17 9.72 5.72
N TYR A 64 -21.12 10.54 5.78
CA TYR A 64 -21.20 11.98 6.02
C TYR A 64 -20.24 12.76 5.09
N PRO A 65 -20.64 13.04 3.84
CA PRO A 65 -19.79 13.69 2.84
C PRO A 65 -19.34 15.12 3.20
N ASP A 66 -20.12 15.82 4.04
CA ASP A 66 -19.91 17.22 4.40
C ASP A 66 -18.86 17.43 5.51
N SER A 67 -18.16 16.38 5.94
CA SER A 67 -17.24 16.41 7.10
C SER A 67 -15.88 17.11 6.85
N GLY A 68 -15.77 17.91 5.78
CA GLY A 68 -14.57 18.67 5.41
C GLY A 68 -13.45 17.80 4.82
N PRO A 69 -12.60 18.35 3.94
CA PRO A 69 -11.48 17.60 3.39
C PRO A 69 -10.38 17.41 4.44
N LEU A 70 -9.90 16.18 4.63
CA LEU A 70 -8.56 15.95 5.17
C LEU A 70 -7.52 16.32 4.11
N PRO A 71 -6.27 16.69 4.49
CA PRO A 71 -5.19 16.84 3.52
C PRO A 71 -5.02 15.55 2.70
N PRO A 72 -4.63 15.65 1.42
CA PRO A 72 -4.74 14.54 0.47
C PRO A 72 -3.95 13.32 0.96
N PRO A 73 -4.64 12.26 1.45
CA PRO A 73 -3.97 11.11 2.09
C PRO A 73 -2.95 10.44 1.16
N LEU A 74 -3.17 10.56 -0.15
CA LEU A 74 -2.33 9.97 -1.18
C LEU A 74 -0.92 10.57 -1.24
N ILE A 75 -0.75 11.89 -1.13
CA ILE A 75 0.60 12.49 -1.22
C ILE A 75 1.45 12.10 0.00
N GLN A 76 0.85 12.10 1.19
CA GLN A 76 1.51 11.68 2.42
C GLN A 76 1.88 10.19 2.38
N LEU A 77 0.98 9.35 1.84
CA LEU A 77 1.27 7.94 1.59
C LEU A 77 2.44 7.78 0.61
N CYS A 78 2.47 8.52 -0.50
CA CYS A 78 3.58 8.46 -1.46
C CYS A 78 4.91 8.88 -0.82
N LYS A 79 4.92 9.94 0.01
CA LYS A 79 6.12 10.37 0.77
C LYS A 79 6.59 9.31 1.76
N GLY A 80 5.66 8.68 2.49
CA GLY A 80 5.98 7.59 3.41
C GLY A 80 6.57 6.37 2.69
N ILE A 81 6.02 6.01 1.52
CA ILE A 81 6.51 4.89 0.71
C ILE A 81 7.85 5.20 0.06
N GLU A 82 8.05 6.40 -0.47
CA GLU A 82 9.36 6.84 -0.97
C GLU A 82 10.42 6.73 0.12
N TYR A 83 10.11 7.18 1.34
CA TYR A 83 11.01 7.07 2.48
C TYR A 83 11.34 5.62 2.82
N CYS A 84 10.36 4.72 2.88
CA CYS A 84 10.59 3.30 3.11
C CYS A 84 11.46 2.67 2.01
N HIS A 85 11.16 2.94 0.75
CA HIS A 85 11.89 2.43 -0.41
C HIS A 85 13.34 2.95 -0.44
N GLY A 86 13.57 4.21 -0.03
CA GLY A 86 14.91 4.78 0.11
C GLY A 86 15.77 4.14 1.22
N HIS A 87 15.16 3.34 2.10
CA HIS A 87 15.84 2.56 3.14
C HIS A 87 15.82 1.05 2.84
N ASP A 88 15.57 0.65 1.59
CA ASP A 88 15.45 -0.75 1.15
C ASP A 88 14.38 -1.55 1.89
N VAL A 89 13.32 -0.88 2.37
CA VAL A 89 12.19 -1.51 3.06
C VAL A 89 10.95 -1.53 2.17
N LEU A 90 10.46 -2.74 1.92
CA LEU A 90 9.15 -2.98 1.29
C LEU A 90 8.10 -3.19 2.35
N HIS A 91 6.92 -2.57 2.20
CA HIS A 91 5.83 -2.70 3.15
C HIS A 91 5.08 -4.04 2.99
N ARG A 92 4.71 -4.40 1.76
CA ARG A 92 4.06 -5.67 1.35
C ARG A 92 2.63 -5.92 1.84
N ASP A 93 2.16 -5.18 2.84
CA ASP A 93 0.78 -5.26 3.34
C ASP A 93 0.11 -3.88 3.44
N LEU A 94 0.26 -3.05 2.41
CA LEU A 94 -0.41 -1.75 2.41
C LEU A 94 -1.91 -1.93 2.19
N LYS A 95 -2.68 -1.43 3.15
CA LYS A 95 -4.15 -1.43 3.12
C LYS A 95 -4.68 -0.29 3.99
N PRO A 96 -5.92 0.18 3.80
CA PRO A 96 -6.46 1.28 4.60
C PRO A 96 -6.46 1.02 6.12
N HIS A 97 -6.44 -0.23 6.57
CA HIS A 97 -6.35 -0.56 8.02
C HIS A 97 -4.96 -0.29 8.62
N ASN A 98 -3.92 -0.32 7.79
CA ASN A 98 -2.52 -0.12 8.19
C ASN A 98 -2.07 1.33 7.97
N LEU A 99 -2.99 2.20 7.55
CA LEU A 99 -2.73 3.62 7.40
C LEU A 99 -3.48 4.35 8.52
N LEU A 100 -2.75 4.88 9.49
CA LEU A 100 -3.30 5.55 10.65
C LEU A 100 -3.32 7.06 10.43
N LEU A 101 -4.27 7.73 11.07
CA LEU A 101 -4.52 9.16 10.92
C LEU A 101 -4.46 9.87 12.27
N ASP A 102 -3.64 10.91 12.35
CA ASP A 102 -3.71 11.96 13.37
C ASP A 102 -4.74 13.00 12.89
N LYS A 103 -5.91 13.06 13.54
CA LYS A 103 -7.00 13.96 13.12
C LYS A 103 -6.71 15.42 13.44
N GLU A 104 -5.98 15.68 14.51
CA GLU A 104 -5.65 17.03 14.94
C GLU A 104 -4.61 17.65 13.99
N LYS A 105 -3.58 16.89 13.64
CA LYS A 105 -2.51 17.35 12.73
C LYS A 105 -2.81 17.11 11.26
N GLY A 106 -3.79 16.26 10.93
CA GLY A 106 -4.06 15.85 9.56
C GLY A 106 -2.94 15.00 8.95
N ILE A 107 -2.21 14.23 9.76
CA ILE A 107 -1.07 13.43 9.29
C ILE A 107 -1.48 11.97 9.11
N LEU A 108 -1.15 11.41 7.94
CA LEU A 108 -1.22 9.99 7.67
C LEU A 108 0.11 9.32 7.99
N LYS A 109 0.05 8.22 8.73
CA LYS A 109 1.20 7.40 9.08
C LYS A 109 1.01 5.95 8.68
N ILE A 110 2.06 5.37 8.10
CA ILE A 110 2.14 3.96 7.72
C ILE A 110 2.46 3.14 8.97
N ALA A 111 1.62 2.16 9.26
CA ALA A 111 1.74 1.23 10.36
C ALA A 111 1.88 -0.21 9.85
N ASP A 112 2.29 -1.12 10.75
CA ASP A 112 2.30 -2.57 10.54
C ASP A 112 3.05 -3.05 9.28
N LEU A 113 4.38 -3.18 9.40
CA LEU A 113 5.27 -3.66 8.34
C LEU A 113 5.19 -5.20 8.12
N GLY A 114 4.04 -5.84 8.34
CA GLY A 114 3.94 -7.29 8.52
C GLY A 114 2.69 -8.01 7.98
N LEU A 115 2.95 -9.01 7.13
CA LEU A 115 2.22 -10.28 6.84
C LEU A 115 0.70 -10.30 6.53
N GLY A 116 -0.02 -9.19 6.43
CA GLY A 116 -1.36 -9.24 5.86
C GLY A 116 -1.36 -9.43 4.34
N ARG A 117 -2.55 -9.74 3.80
CA ARG A 117 -2.78 -10.13 2.40
C ARG A 117 -3.93 -9.33 1.77
N ALA A 118 -3.88 -8.00 1.83
CA ALA A 118 -4.82 -7.15 1.11
C ALA A 118 -4.11 -6.36 0.01
N TYR A 119 -4.77 -6.16 -1.15
CA TYR A 119 -4.22 -5.50 -2.34
C TYR A 119 -2.93 -6.13 -2.88
N ILE A 120 -2.95 -7.47 -3.01
CA ILE A 120 -1.85 -8.23 -3.60
C ILE A 120 -1.72 -7.88 -5.08
N SER A 121 -0.50 -7.57 -5.50
CA SER A 121 -0.15 -7.23 -6.88
C SER A 121 -0.23 -8.46 -7.81
N PRO A 122 -0.48 -8.26 -9.12
CA PRO A 122 -0.65 -9.37 -10.05
C PRO A 122 0.59 -10.28 -10.13
N GLU A 123 1.80 -9.73 -10.00
CA GLU A 123 3.04 -10.53 -10.01
C GLU A 123 3.14 -11.47 -8.81
N ILE A 124 2.65 -11.07 -7.63
CA ILE A 124 2.62 -11.95 -6.46
C ILE A 124 1.55 -13.02 -6.63
N LEU A 125 0.36 -12.65 -7.14
CA LEU A 125 -0.73 -13.60 -7.42
C LEU A 125 -0.34 -14.65 -8.47
N LEU A 126 0.53 -14.28 -9.41
CA LEU A 126 1.07 -15.18 -10.45
C LEU A 126 2.33 -15.94 -10.02
N GLY A 127 2.76 -15.80 -8.76
CA GLY A 127 3.86 -16.59 -8.20
C GLY A 127 5.26 -16.14 -8.63
N ALA A 128 5.45 -14.84 -8.94
CA ALA A 128 6.77 -14.29 -9.20
C ALA A 128 7.70 -14.47 -7.99
N LYS A 129 8.89 -15.03 -8.22
CA LYS A 129 9.90 -15.24 -7.17
C LYS A 129 10.62 -13.95 -6.75
N HIS A 130 10.71 -13.01 -7.69
CA HIS A 130 11.36 -11.73 -7.49
C HIS A 130 10.32 -10.64 -7.62
N TYR A 131 10.27 -9.78 -6.61
CA TYR A 131 9.40 -8.63 -6.55
C TYR A 131 10.16 -7.46 -5.90
N SER A 132 9.70 -6.25 -6.16
CA SER A 132 10.40 -5.01 -5.82
C SER A 132 9.45 -3.99 -5.19
N CYS A 133 9.92 -2.75 -5.05
CA CYS A 133 9.13 -1.57 -4.66
C CYS A 133 7.80 -1.42 -5.43
N SER A 134 7.71 -1.97 -6.64
CA SER A 134 6.51 -1.99 -7.47
C SER A 134 5.28 -2.58 -6.75
N VAL A 135 5.45 -3.57 -5.87
CA VAL A 135 4.32 -4.22 -5.20
C VAL A 135 3.59 -3.26 -4.25
N ASP A 136 4.34 -2.40 -3.58
CA ASP A 136 3.75 -1.37 -2.72
C ASP A 136 3.03 -0.33 -3.56
N MET A 137 3.59 0.05 -4.71
CA MET A 137 2.96 1.01 -5.63
C MET A 137 1.64 0.51 -6.20
N TRP A 138 1.51 -0.81 -6.41
CA TRP A 138 0.22 -1.41 -6.76
C TRP A 138 -0.82 -1.22 -5.65
N SER A 139 -0.44 -1.49 -4.40
CA SER A 139 -1.32 -1.30 -3.25
C SER A 139 -1.68 0.17 -3.05
N VAL A 140 -0.74 1.10 -3.26
CA VAL A 140 -1.00 2.56 -3.27
C VAL A 140 -2.04 2.91 -4.33
N GLY A 141 -1.93 2.38 -5.56
CA GLY A 141 -2.94 2.59 -6.61
C GLY A 141 -4.31 2.05 -6.22
N CYS A 142 -4.38 0.88 -5.58
CA CYS A 142 -5.65 0.34 -5.09
C CYS A 142 -6.27 1.20 -3.98
N ILE A 143 -5.45 1.72 -3.06
CA ILE A 143 -5.88 2.63 -1.99
C ILE A 143 -6.35 3.96 -2.58
N PHE A 144 -5.64 4.49 -3.59
CA PHE A 144 -6.04 5.69 -4.31
C PHE A 144 -7.44 5.53 -4.91
N ALA A 145 -7.66 4.46 -5.67
CA ALA A 145 -8.98 4.17 -6.23
C ALA A 145 -10.06 3.98 -5.15
N GLU A 146 -9.72 3.39 -3.99
CA GLU A 146 -10.68 3.22 -2.89
C GLU A 146 -11.02 4.53 -2.17
N LEU A 147 -10.07 5.48 -2.06
CA LEU A 147 -10.34 6.82 -1.52
C LEU A 147 -11.39 7.54 -2.37
N GLU A 148 -11.26 7.42 -3.69
CA GLU A 148 -12.17 8.02 -4.67
C GLU A 148 -13.54 7.32 -4.72
N ARG A 149 -13.54 5.99 -4.80
CA ARG A 149 -14.77 5.18 -4.93
C ARG A 149 -15.50 4.98 -3.61
N ARG A 150 -14.82 5.15 -2.47
CA ARG A 150 -15.28 4.76 -1.12
C ARG A 150 -15.55 3.25 -0.98
N GLU A 151 -14.97 2.47 -1.89
CA GLU A 151 -15.00 1.02 -1.93
C GLU A 151 -13.82 0.48 -2.70
N ALA A 152 -13.37 -0.73 -2.35
CA ALA A 152 -12.23 -1.37 -3.00
C ALA A 152 -12.46 -1.51 -4.52
N LEU A 153 -11.45 -1.16 -5.31
CA LEU A 153 -11.47 -1.27 -6.77
C LEU A 153 -11.57 -2.73 -7.22
N PHE A 154 -10.79 -3.61 -6.57
CA PHE A 154 -10.77 -5.04 -6.85
C PHE A 154 -11.27 -5.80 -5.61
N LYS A 155 -12.45 -6.39 -5.71
CA LYS A 155 -13.10 -7.18 -4.65
C LYS A 155 -13.08 -8.66 -5.02
N GLY A 156 -11.97 -9.33 -4.74
CA GLY A 156 -11.85 -10.79 -4.84
C GLY A 156 -11.91 -11.44 -3.47
N ASP A 157 -12.69 -12.51 -3.33
CA ASP A 157 -12.77 -13.30 -2.09
C ASP A 157 -11.71 -14.42 -2.04
N SER A 158 -10.93 -14.58 -3.12
CA SER A 158 -9.78 -15.48 -3.23
C SER A 158 -8.70 -14.89 -4.14
N GLU A 159 -7.49 -15.45 -4.10
CA GLU A 159 -6.38 -15.02 -4.97
C GLU A 159 -6.75 -15.09 -6.47
N LEU A 160 -7.42 -16.18 -6.88
CA LEU A 160 -7.91 -16.33 -8.25
C LEU A 160 -8.97 -15.28 -8.59
N GLN A 161 -9.97 -15.07 -7.72
CA GLN A 161 -10.99 -14.06 -7.98
C GLN A 161 -10.40 -12.65 -8.04
N GLN A 162 -9.43 -12.34 -7.17
CA GLN A 162 -8.72 -11.07 -7.18
C GLN A 162 -8.03 -10.86 -8.53
N LEU A 163 -7.30 -11.87 -9.02
CA LEU A 163 -6.61 -11.82 -10.31
C LEU A 163 -7.60 -11.67 -11.49
N LEU A 164 -8.72 -12.41 -11.47
CA LEU A 164 -9.75 -12.28 -12.51
C LEU A 164 -10.39 -10.87 -12.51
N ARG A 165 -10.60 -10.25 -11.35
CA ARG A 165 -11.08 -8.85 -11.26
C ARG A 165 -10.07 -7.86 -11.83
N ILE A 166 -8.79 -8.11 -11.59
CA ILE A 166 -7.70 -7.30 -12.14
C ILE A 166 -7.73 -7.39 -13.67
N PHE A 167 -7.70 -8.59 -14.24
CA PHE A 167 -7.71 -8.78 -15.70
C PHE A 167 -9.00 -8.33 -16.36
N TRP A 168 -10.14 -8.48 -15.69
CA TRP A 168 -11.41 -7.97 -16.21
C TRP A 168 -11.36 -6.45 -16.43
N LEU A 169 -10.76 -5.69 -15.50
CA LEU A 169 -10.68 -4.23 -15.61
C LEU A 169 -9.51 -3.79 -16.50
N LEU A 170 -8.30 -4.30 -16.24
CA LEU A 170 -7.06 -3.84 -16.87
C LEU A 170 -6.73 -4.55 -18.17
N GLY A 171 -7.50 -5.57 -18.53
CA GLY A 171 -7.21 -6.48 -19.63
C GLY A 171 -6.32 -7.65 -19.18
N THR A 172 -6.41 -8.75 -19.90
CA THR A 172 -5.53 -9.90 -19.71
C THR A 172 -4.17 -9.58 -20.34
N PRO A 173 -3.06 -9.63 -19.58
CA PRO A 173 -1.76 -9.20 -20.09
C PRO A 173 -1.27 -10.15 -21.20
N THR A 174 -0.70 -9.56 -22.24
CA THR A 174 0.03 -10.29 -23.29
C THR A 174 1.54 -10.21 -23.07
N GLU A 175 2.31 -11.06 -23.76
CA GLU A 175 3.78 -10.99 -23.76
C GLU A 175 4.35 -9.67 -24.31
N GLU A 176 3.59 -8.93 -25.11
CA GLU A 176 3.97 -7.58 -25.56
C GLU A 176 3.81 -6.55 -24.43
N GLN A 177 2.74 -6.68 -23.65
CA GLN A 177 2.42 -5.75 -22.57
C GLN A 177 3.27 -6.02 -21.32
N TRP A 178 3.46 -7.30 -20.99
CA TRP A 178 4.25 -7.79 -19.88
C TRP A 178 5.11 -8.98 -20.35
N PRO A 179 6.33 -8.74 -20.83
CA PRO A 179 7.24 -9.80 -21.26
C PRO A 179 7.57 -10.78 -20.13
N GLY A 180 7.40 -12.07 -20.39
CA GLY A 180 7.63 -13.17 -19.47
C GLY A 180 6.43 -13.53 -18.58
N VAL A 181 5.29 -12.86 -18.71
CA VAL A 181 4.10 -13.11 -17.88
C VAL A 181 3.59 -14.56 -18.01
N THR A 182 3.65 -15.14 -19.22
CA THR A 182 3.18 -16.52 -19.44
C THR A 182 4.13 -17.57 -18.87
N SER A 183 5.33 -17.17 -18.45
CA SER A 183 6.34 -18.03 -17.84
C SER A 183 6.29 -18.04 -16.30
N LEU A 184 5.38 -17.25 -15.70
CA LEU A 184 5.23 -17.20 -14.25
C LEU A 184 4.64 -18.51 -13.71
N LYS A 185 5.06 -18.86 -12.48
CA LYS A 185 4.79 -20.18 -11.87
C LYS A 185 3.31 -20.52 -11.85
N ASP A 186 2.47 -19.55 -11.51
CA ASP A 186 1.04 -19.74 -11.30
C ASP A 186 0.23 -19.11 -12.47
N TRP A 187 0.85 -18.96 -13.65
CA TRP A 187 0.16 -18.60 -14.89
C TRP A 187 -0.68 -19.76 -15.42
N HIS A 188 -1.92 -19.45 -15.78
CA HIS A 188 -2.88 -20.37 -16.38
C HIS A 188 -3.53 -19.76 -17.62
N GLU A 189 -4.35 -20.54 -18.33
CA GLU A 189 -5.21 -19.98 -19.37
C GLU A 189 -6.34 -19.17 -18.72
N TYR A 190 -6.28 -17.85 -18.87
CA TYR A 190 -7.31 -16.92 -18.41
C TYR A 190 -8.22 -16.48 -19.57
N PRO A 191 -9.48 -16.11 -19.29
CA PRO A 191 -10.30 -15.42 -20.29
C PRO A 191 -9.58 -14.18 -20.82
N GLN A 192 -9.74 -13.92 -22.11
CA GLN A 192 -9.06 -12.80 -22.78
C GLN A 192 -9.95 -11.56 -22.73
N TRP A 193 -9.64 -10.63 -21.83
CA TRP A 193 -10.33 -9.36 -21.70
C TRP A 193 -9.51 -8.23 -22.30
N LYS A 194 -10.20 -7.27 -22.92
CA LYS A 194 -9.60 -6.00 -23.33
C LYS A 194 -9.63 -5.02 -22.14
N PRO A 195 -8.62 -4.15 -22.00
CA PRO A 195 -8.64 -3.10 -20.98
C PRO A 195 -9.89 -2.24 -21.08
N GLN A 196 -10.51 -1.97 -19.94
CA GLN A 196 -11.63 -1.04 -19.83
C GLN A 196 -11.12 0.37 -19.50
N SER A 197 -11.97 1.38 -19.74
CA SER A 197 -11.63 2.77 -19.41
C SER A 197 -11.55 2.98 -17.89
N MET A 198 -10.39 3.43 -17.41
CA MET A 198 -10.18 3.80 -16.01
C MET A 198 -11.10 4.95 -15.57
N VAL A 199 -11.49 5.83 -16.49
CA VAL A 199 -12.46 6.92 -16.24
C VAL A 199 -13.81 6.36 -15.80
N HIS A 200 -14.27 5.26 -16.39
CA HIS A 200 -15.52 4.62 -15.97
C HIS A 200 -15.36 3.85 -14.66
N ALA A 201 -14.15 3.34 -14.40
CA ALA A 201 -13.83 2.65 -13.17
C ALA A 201 -13.62 3.62 -12.00
N VAL A 202 -13.25 4.87 -12.20
CA VAL A 202 -13.15 5.86 -11.12
C VAL A 202 -13.64 7.22 -11.64
N PRO A 203 -14.96 7.41 -11.76
CA PRO A 203 -15.54 8.57 -12.46
C PRO A 203 -15.36 9.91 -11.73
N SER A 204 -14.97 9.90 -10.46
CA SER A 204 -14.65 11.12 -9.70
C SER A 204 -13.26 11.69 -10.03
N LEU A 205 -12.38 10.90 -10.66
CA LEU A 205 -11.03 11.35 -10.97
C LEU A 205 -10.97 12.24 -12.21
N GLU A 206 -10.29 13.35 -12.05
CA GLU A 206 -9.86 14.23 -13.15
C GLU A 206 -8.79 13.55 -14.03
N PRO A 207 -8.55 14.04 -15.25
CA PRO A 207 -7.64 13.40 -16.21
C PRO A 207 -6.24 13.09 -15.64
N GLU A 208 -5.65 14.01 -14.88
CA GLU A 208 -4.34 13.84 -14.25
C GLU A 208 -4.36 12.75 -13.16
N GLY A 209 -5.48 12.61 -12.45
CA GLY A 209 -5.67 11.55 -11.45
C GLY A 209 -5.85 10.19 -12.10
N VAL A 210 -6.59 10.12 -13.20
CA VAL A 210 -6.73 8.90 -14.01
C VAL A 210 -5.38 8.47 -14.58
N ASP A 211 -4.56 9.41 -15.05
CA ASP A 211 -3.21 9.13 -15.55
C ASP A 211 -2.29 8.60 -14.45
N LEU A 212 -2.27 9.25 -13.27
CA LEU A 212 -1.48 8.77 -12.12
C LEU A 212 -1.91 7.37 -11.69
N LEU A 213 -3.22 7.14 -11.55
CA LEU A 213 -3.77 5.84 -11.16
C LEU A 213 -3.40 4.74 -12.17
N SER A 214 -3.48 5.06 -13.47
CA SER A 214 -3.12 4.13 -14.54
C SER A 214 -1.64 3.78 -14.53
N LYS A 215 -0.77 4.72 -14.15
CA LYS A 215 0.67 4.49 -13.96
C LYS A 215 0.99 3.66 -12.70
N MET A 216 0.21 3.82 -11.63
CA MET A 216 0.32 3.00 -10.41
C MET A 216 -0.19 1.56 -10.60
N LEU A 217 -1.19 1.36 -11.47
CA LEU A 217 -1.83 0.06 -11.74
C LEU A 217 -1.33 -0.62 -13.02
N GLN A 218 -0.12 -0.31 -13.48
CA GLN A 218 0.49 -1.07 -14.58
C GLN A 218 0.67 -2.55 -14.17
N LEU A 219 0.27 -3.46 -15.06
CA LEU A 219 0.39 -4.91 -14.85
C LEU A 219 1.86 -5.35 -14.82
N ASP A 220 2.65 -4.89 -15.80
CA ASP A 220 4.10 -5.08 -15.81
C ASP A 220 4.73 -4.28 -14.67
N PRO A 221 5.35 -4.94 -13.68
CA PRO A 221 5.97 -4.27 -12.54
C PRO A 221 7.09 -3.31 -12.95
N GLY A 222 7.77 -3.58 -14.07
CA GLY A 222 8.86 -2.74 -14.59
C GLY A 222 8.40 -1.44 -15.24
N LYS A 223 7.10 -1.33 -15.57
CA LYS A 223 6.48 -0.11 -16.11
C LYS A 223 5.70 0.68 -15.05
N ARG A 224 5.58 0.14 -13.84
CA ARG A 224 4.83 0.75 -12.75
C ARG A 224 5.62 1.92 -12.17
N ILE A 225 4.96 3.06 -12.02
CA ILE A 225 5.59 4.29 -11.50
C ILE A 225 6.14 4.07 -10.09
N SER A 226 7.33 4.60 -9.82
CA SER A 226 7.90 4.61 -8.47
C SER A 226 7.23 5.65 -7.56
N ALA A 227 7.38 5.53 -6.25
CA ALA A 227 6.87 6.53 -5.31
C ALA A 227 7.47 7.92 -5.56
N LYS A 228 8.76 7.97 -5.88
CA LYS A 228 9.48 9.20 -6.22
C LYS A 228 8.90 9.87 -7.47
N GLU A 229 8.75 9.12 -8.56
CA GLU A 229 8.15 9.65 -9.80
C GLU A 229 6.68 10.05 -9.61
N ALA A 230 5.94 9.32 -8.77
CA ALA A 230 4.56 9.65 -8.43
C ALA A 230 4.48 11.00 -7.71
N LEU A 231 5.42 11.32 -6.82
CA LEU A 231 5.48 12.62 -6.13
C LEU A 231 5.74 13.79 -7.10
N ASP A 232 6.41 13.55 -8.22
CA ASP A 232 6.67 14.54 -9.27
C ASP A 232 5.54 14.62 -10.32
N HIS A 233 4.48 13.84 -10.17
CA HIS A 233 3.38 13.79 -11.12
C HIS A 233 2.56 15.10 -11.17
N PRO A 234 2.05 15.53 -12.35
CA PRO A 234 1.19 16.71 -12.48
C PRO A 234 -0.04 16.73 -11.58
N TYR A 235 -0.56 15.55 -11.22
CA TYR A 235 -1.67 15.41 -10.27
C TYR A 235 -1.40 16.09 -8.92
N PHE A 236 -0.14 16.17 -8.49
CA PHE A 236 0.25 16.85 -7.24
C PHE A 236 0.83 18.26 -7.48
N ALA A 237 0.78 18.81 -8.70
CA ALA A 237 1.43 20.09 -9.03
C ALA A 237 0.77 21.30 -8.35
N THR A 238 -0.53 21.23 -8.07
CA THR A 238 -1.29 22.31 -7.42
C THR A 238 -1.23 22.24 -5.89
N LEU A 239 -0.67 21.17 -5.32
CA LEU A 239 -0.53 21.01 -3.88
C LEU A 239 0.73 21.73 -3.39
N ASP A 240 0.59 22.48 -2.30
CA ASP A 240 1.75 22.97 -1.57
C ASP A 240 2.43 21.80 -0.86
N LYS A 241 3.47 21.25 -1.50
CA LYS A 241 4.22 20.10 -0.99
C LYS A 241 5.01 20.41 0.29
N THR A 242 5.16 21.70 0.67
CA THR A 242 5.87 22.13 1.88
C THR A 242 5.00 22.10 3.13
N GLN A 243 3.67 22.00 2.98
CA GLN A 243 2.73 21.85 4.09
C GLN A 243 2.65 20.44 4.65
N PHE A 244 3.37 19.49 4.04
CA PHE A 244 3.36 18.08 4.40
C PHE A 244 4.78 17.57 4.53
#